data_AF-A0A656JQF4-F1
#
_entry.id   AF-A0A656JQF4-F1
#
_cell.length_a   1.000
_cell.length_b   1.000
_cell.length_c   1.000
_cell.angle_alpha   90.00
_cell.angle_beta   90.00
_cell.angle_gamma   90.00
#
_symmetry.space_group_name_H-M   'P 1'
#
loop_
_entity.id
_entity.type
_entity.pdbx_description
1 polymer ?
#
loop_
_entity_poly.entity_id
_entity_poly.type
_entity_poly.pdbx_seq_one_letter_code
_entity_poly.pdbx_strand_id
1 'polypeptide(L)'
;MKIFAGKAAASYHSAKLIIKLTNDIARTVNNDPTVRGLLKVVFMPNYNVSLAESIIPAADLSEQISTAGLEASGTSNMKFGLNGALTIGTLDGANVEMSEQVGLEHMFIFGMTSQQVEARKQAGEFSAHGDVEASGRLNDVLQAIRGGVFSPDDPNRYVGLIDQLLAYDRFLVCADFDSYWAAQAKV
;
A
#
# COMPACT_ATOMS: atom_id res chain seq x y z
N MET A 1 -4.76 12.96 -5.70
CA MET A 1 -4.75 11.88 -6.70
C MET A 1 -3.83 10.78 -6.20
N LYS A 2 -4.11 9.49 -6.46
CA LYS A 2 -3.20 8.37 -6.17
C LYS A 2 -2.77 7.71 -7.48
N ILE A 3 -1.46 7.56 -7.68
CA ILE A 3 -0.85 7.01 -8.89
C ILE A 3 -0.14 5.72 -8.55
N PHE A 4 -0.47 4.66 -9.28
CA PHE A 4 0.18 3.36 -9.20
C PHE A 4 0.90 3.09 -10.52
N ALA A 5 2.04 2.43 -10.45
CA ALA A 5 2.78 1.99 -11.63
C ALA A 5 3.62 0.76 -11.27
N GLY A 6 3.70 -0.22 -12.17
CA GLY A 6 4.48 -1.42 -11.92
C GLY A 6 4.17 -2.56 -12.88
N LYS A 7 4.87 -3.67 -12.69
CA LYS A 7 4.69 -4.92 -13.44
C LYS A 7 4.65 -6.09 -12.46
N ALA A 8 3.78 -7.06 -12.72
CA ALA A 8 3.79 -8.33 -12.04
C ALA A 8 4.49 -9.38 -12.92
N ALA A 9 5.23 -10.30 -12.29
CA ALA A 9 5.76 -11.47 -12.98
C ALA A 9 4.62 -12.32 -13.57
N ALA A 10 4.85 -12.97 -14.71
CA ALA A 10 3.81 -13.66 -15.46
C ALA A 10 3.09 -14.75 -14.65
N SER A 11 3.84 -15.47 -13.80
CA SER A 11 3.35 -16.54 -12.92
C SER A 11 2.79 -16.04 -11.58
N TYR A 12 2.93 -14.75 -11.25
CA TYR A 12 2.50 -14.24 -9.95
C TYR A 12 1.02 -13.84 -9.97
N HIS A 13 0.16 -14.83 -9.79
CA HIS A 13 -1.30 -14.67 -9.85
C HIS A 13 -1.83 -13.61 -8.87
N SER A 14 -1.44 -13.64 -7.59
CA SER A 14 -1.92 -12.69 -6.59
C SER A 14 -1.52 -11.24 -6.93
N ALA A 15 -0.29 -11.02 -7.40
CA ALA A 15 0.14 -9.69 -7.83
C ALA A 15 -0.67 -9.17 -9.02
N LYS A 16 -0.98 -10.03 -10.01
CA LYS A 16 -1.86 -9.67 -11.12
C LYS A 16 -3.29 -9.34 -10.64
N LEU A 17 -3.78 -10.06 -9.63
CA LEU A 17 -5.10 -9.81 -9.04
C LEU A 17 -5.14 -8.48 -8.28
N ILE A 18 -4.07 -8.12 -7.56
CA ILE A 18 -3.92 -6.80 -6.93
C ILE A 18 -3.92 -5.69 -7.98
N ILE A 19 -3.17 -5.83 -9.08
CA ILE A 19 -3.21 -4.86 -10.20
C ILE A 19 -4.63 -4.74 -10.76
N LYS A 20 -5.34 -5.85 -10.93
CA LYS A 20 -6.73 -5.84 -11.41
C LYS A 20 -7.66 -5.13 -10.43
N LEU A 21 -7.52 -5.37 -9.12
CA LEU A 21 -8.26 -4.70 -8.07
C LEU A 21 -8.03 -3.19 -8.09
N THR A 22 -6.78 -2.72 -8.21
CA THR A 22 -6.47 -1.30 -8.33
C THR A 22 -7.18 -0.66 -9.54
N ASN A 23 -7.19 -1.33 -10.69
CA ASN A 23 -7.87 -0.84 -11.88
C ASN A 23 -9.40 -0.82 -11.74
N ASP A 24 -9.97 -1.82 -11.06
CA ASP A 24 -11.40 -1.88 -10.79
C ASP A 24 -11.84 -0.79 -9.80
N ILE A 25 -11.08 -0.57 -8.72
CA ILE A 25 -11.27 0.58 -7.81
C ILE A 25 -11.16 1.89 -8.59
N ALA A 26 -10.15 2.04 -9.44
CA ALA A 26 -10.00 3.23 -10.28
C ALA A 26 -11.21 3.47 -11.18
N ARG A 27 -11.78 2.41 -11.78
CA ARG A 27 -12.99 2.53 -12.60
C ARG A 27 -14.18 3.02 -11.77
N THR A 28 -14.39 2.48 -10.59
CA THR A 28 -15.49 2.91 -9.71
C THR A 28 -15.30 4.35 -9.24
N VAL A 29 -14.16 4.64 -8.61
CA VAL A 29 -13.86 5.96 -8.03
C VAL A 29 -13.86 7.07 -9.07
N ASN A 30 -13.23 6.85 -10.23
CA ASN A 30 -13.07 7.92 -11.23
C ASN A 30 -14.37 8.26 -11.98
N ASN A 31 -15.37 7.35 -11.95
CA ASN A 31 -16.66 7.54 -12.61
C ASN A 31 -17.78 7.95 -11.65
N ASP A 32 -17.54 7.89 -10.34
CA ASP A 32 -18.51 8.35 -9.34
C ASP A 32 -18.57 9.89 -9.32
N PRO A 33 -19.72 10.50 -9.63
CA PRO A 33 -19.86 11.95 -9.66
C PRO A 33 -19.70 12.61 -8.28
N THR A 34 -19.92 11.87 -7.19
CA THR A 34 -19.88 12.41 -5.81
C THR A 34 -18.46 12.69 -5.33
N VAL A 35 -17.47 11.98 -5.86
CA VAL A 35 -16.03 12.13 -5.51
C VAL A 35 -15.25 12.89 -6.59
N ARG A 36 -15.94 13.43 -7.60
CA ARG A 36 -15.32 14.14 -8.72
C ARG A 36 -14.56 15.37 -8.22
N GLY A 37 -13.27 15.45 -8.56
CA GLY A 37 -12.39 16.54 -8.14
C GLY A 37 -11.80 16.36 -6.73
N LEU A 38 -12.28 15.37 -5.96
CA LEU A 38 -11.78 15.05 -4.62
C LEU A 38 -10.81 13.87 -4.65
N LEU A 39 -11.17 12.79 -5.37
CA LEU A 39 -10.35 11.59 -5.46
C LEU A 39 -10.23 11.11 -6.90
N LYS A 40 -9.01 10.72 -7.26
CA LYS A 40 -8.66 10.10 -8.54
C LYS A 40 -7.66 8.99 -8.27
N VAL A 41 -7.86 7.82 -8.86
CA VAL A 41 -6.93 6.68 -8.80
C VAL A 41 -6.50 6.35 -10.23
N VAL A 42 -5.19 6.26 -10.48
CA VAL A 42 -4.64 5.99 -11.81
C VAL A 42 -3.62 4.88 -11.73
N PHE A 43 -3.71 3.89 -12.61
CA PHE A 43 -2.65 2.90 -12.82
C PHE A 43 -1.98 3.18 -14.16
N MET A 44 -0.71 3.58 -14.15
CA MET A 44 0.04 3.85 -15.37
C MET A 44 0.66 2.55 -15.91
N PRO A 45 0.31 2.15 -17.15
CA PRO A 45 0.79 0.90 -17.72
C PRO A 45 2.28 0.98 -18.08
N ASN A 46 2.92 -0.19 -18.11
CA ASN A 46 4.30 -0.36 -18.60
C ASN A 46 5.33 0.56 -17.93
N TYR A 47 5.33 0.61 -16.59
CA TYR A 47 6.34 1.35 -15.83
C TYR A 47 7.77 1.00 -16.28
N ASN A 48 8.54 2.05 -16.54
CA ASN A 48 9.92 2.03 -17.02
C ASN A 48 10.61 3.34 -16.60
N VAL A 49 11.88 3.52 -17.00
CA VAL A 49 12.68 4.69 -16.62
C VAL A 49 12.08 6.00 -17.16
N SER A 50 11.69 6.06 -18.43
CA SER A 50 11.10 7.28 -19.02
C SER A 50 9.83 7.72 -18.29
N LEU A 51 9.02 6.76 -17.84
CA LEU A 51 7.83 7.08 -17.05
C LEU A 51 8.21 7.54 -15.63
N ALA A 52 9.21 6.92 -15.02
CA ALA A 52 9.73 7.33 -13.72
C ALA A 52 10.26 8.77 -13.75
N GLU A 53 10.94 9.18 -14.83
CA GLU A 53 11.41 10.56 -15.04
C GLU A 53 10.27 11.59 -15.06
N SER A 54 9.04 11.17 -15.39
CA SER A 54 7.85 12.04 -15.32
C SER A 54 7.14 11.98 -13.97
N ILE A 55 7.03 10.78 -13.37
CA ILE A 55 6.29 10.58 -12.11
C ILE A 55 7.06 11.17 -10.93
N ILE A 56 8.37 10.94 -10.86
CA ILE A 56 9.18 11.25 -9.66
C ILE A 56 9.19 12.77 -9.37
N PRO A 57 9.46 13.65 -10.34
CA PRO A 57 9.49 15.10 -10.08
C PRO A 57 8.11 15.72 -9.81
N ALA A 58 7.03 14.98 -10.10
CA ALA A 58 5.66 15.46 -9.95
C ALA A 58 4.99 14.97 -8.65
N ALA A 59 5.71 14.22 -7.80
CA ALA A 59 5.13 13.63 -6.61
C ALA A 59 5.23 14.56 -5.40
N ASP A 60 4.09 14.79 -4.73
CA ASP A 60 4.05 15.45 -3.43
C ASP A 60 4.41 14.46 -2.30
N LEU A 61 3.94 13.21 -2.43
CA LEU A 61 4.07 12.16 -1.43
C LEU A 61 4.56 10.85 -2.08
N SER A 62 5.59 10.27 -1.47
CA SER A 62 6.28 9.04 -1.88
C SER A 62 5.91 7.89 -0.94
N GLU A 63 5.22 6.87 -1.47
CA GLU A 63 4.74 5.69 -0.72
C GLU A 63 5.85 4.63 -0.66
N GLN A 64 6.48 4.44 0.51
CA GLN A 64 7.58 3.50 0.75
C GLN A 64 7.17 2.53 1.87
N ILE A 65 6.18 1.69 1.57
CA ILE A 65 5.33 1.01 2.55
C ILE A 65 5.56 -0.51 2.66
N SER A 66 6.80 -0.97 2.41
CA SER A 66 7.15 -2.38 2.57
C SER A 66 6.98 -2.84 4.02
N THR A 67 6.63 -4.11 4.24
CA THR A 67 6.70 -4.70 5.59
C THR A 67 8.13 -4.56 6.12
N ALA A 68 8.30 -4.03 7.33
CA ALA A 68 9.62 -3.80 7.89
C ALA A 68 10.49 -5.07 7.94
N GLY A 69 11.76 -4.94 7.58
CA GLY A 69 12.72 -6.02 7.43
C GLY A 69 12.67 -6.77 6.10
N LEU A 70 11.91 -6.31 5.10
CA LEU A 70 11.85 -6.94 3.77
C LEU A 70 12.46 -6.10 2.65
N GLU A 71 12.56 -4.78 2.82
CA GLU A 71 13.26 -3.90 1.89
C GLU A 71 14.72 -3.72 2.32
N ALA A 72 15.64 -4.22 1.50
CA ALA A 72 17.07 -4.10 1.81
C ALA A 72 17.59 -2.65 1.69
N SER A 73 17.00 -1.83 0.81
CA SER A 73 17.40 -0.44 0.59
C SER A 73 16.29 0.35 -0.10
N GLY A 74 16.09 0.12 -1.40
CA GLY A 74 15.23 0.99 -2.21
C GLY A 74 16.01 2.20 -2.72
N THR A 75 15.87 2.49 -4.02
CA THR A 75 16.52 3.66 -4.64
C THR A 75 15.52 4.69 -5.15
N SER A 76 14.25 4.31 -5.27
CA SER A 76 13.16 5.22 -5.64
C SER A 76 12.84 6.21 -4.53
N ASN A 77 12.85 5.78 -3.27
CA ASN A 77 12.70 6.64 -2.10
C ASN A 77 13.70 7.82 -2.12
N MET A 78 14.97 7.55 -2.41
CA MET A 78 16.01 8.58 -2.56
C MET A 78 15.69 9.54 -3.72
N LYS A 79 15.27 9.02 -4.87
CA LYS A 79 14.92 9.85 -6.04
C LYS A 79 13.75 10.77 -5.74
N PHE A 80 12.72 10.26 -5.07
CA PHE A 80 11.56 11.05 -4.63
C PHE A 80 11.97 12.13 -3.63
N GLY A 81 12.73 11.78 -2.59
CA GLY A 81 13.22 12.74 -1.60
C GLY A 81 14.07 13.85 -2.21
N LEU A 82 14.98 13.52 -3.14
CA LEU A 82 15.78 14.49 -3.89
C LEU A 82 14.95 15.42 -4.79
N ASN A 83 13.75 14.99 -5.20
CA ASN A 83 12.82 15.81 -5.98
C ASN A 83 11.79 16.55 -5.11
N GLY A 84 11.94 16.53 -3.78
CA GLY A 84 11.11 17.30 -2.85
C GLY A 84 9.82 16.61 -2.41
N ALA A 85 9.61 15.34 -2.76
CA ALA A 85 8.47 14.58 -2.26
C ALA A 85 8.68 14.20 -0.79
N LEU A 86 7.66 14.38 0.04
CA LEU A 86 7.66 13.85 1.41
C LEU A 86 7.50 12.32 1.38
N THR A 87 8.13 11.62 2.31
CA THR A 87 8.02 10.16 2.39
C THR A 87 7.00 9.76 3.44
N ILE A 88 6.08 8.88 3.04
CA ILE A 88 5.28 8.07 3.97
C ILE A 88 5.74 6.61 3.85
N GLY A 89 6.11 5.99 4.97
CA GLY A 89 6.72 4.67 4.90
C GLY A 89 6.93 4.00 6.23
N THR A 90 7.30 2.73 6.17
CA THR A 90 7.78 1.97 7.32
C THR A 90 9.24 2.32 7.59
N LEU A 91 9.70 2.07 8.82
CA LEU A 91 11.10 2.25 9.20
C LEU A 91 11.93 1.03 8.73
N ASP A 92 12.13 0.95 7.41
CA ASP A 92 12.78 -0.16 6.70
C ASP A 92 13.67 0.34 5.56
N GLY A 93 14.67 -0.46 5.18
CA GLY A 93 15.61 -0.13 4.11
C GLY A 93 16.17 1.29 4.23
N ALA A 94 16.29 1.97 3.08
CA ALA A 94 16.84 3.31 2.98
C ALA A 94 15.96 4.40 3.61
N ASN A 95 14.74 4.08 4.08
CA ASN A 95 13.98 5.03 4.88
C ASN A 95 14.66 5.29 6.24
N VAL A 96 15.39 4.29 6.78
CA VAL A 96 16.19 4.46 8.00
C VAL A 96 17.28 5.49 7.76
N GLU A 97 18.14 5.30 6.76
CA GLU A 97 19.21 6.24 6.44
C GLU A 97 18.66 7.63 6.06
N MET A 98 17.55 7.69 5.32
CA MET A 98 16.90 8.97 5.02
C MET A 98 16.47 9.69 6.30
N SER A 99 15.85 8.99 7.26
CA SER A 99 15.40 9.60 8.52
C SER A 99 16.55 10.18 9.35
N GLU A 100 17.74 9.56 9.29
CA GLU A 100 18.94 10.07 9.97
C GLU A 100 19.48 11.35 9.33
N GLN A 101 19.28 11.54 8.02
CA GLN A 101 19.75 12.72 7.29
C GLN A 101 18.74 13.87 7.29
N VAL A 102 17.46 13.57 7.11
CA VAL A 102 16.42 14.61 6.99
C VAL A 102 15.66 14.87 8.28
N GLY A 103 15.74 13.99 9.28
CA GLY A 103 14.97 14.09 10.53
C GLY A 103 13.60 13.40 10.43
N LEU A 104 13.20 12.71 11.50
CA LEU A 104 11.91 11.99 11.56
C LEU A 104 10.71 12.93 11.50
N GLU A 105 10.85 14.17 11.95
CA GLU A 105 9.84 15.22 11.88
C GLU A 105 9.51 15.65 10.44
N HIS A 106 10.37 15.29 9.48
CA HIS A 106 10.21 15.57 8.05
C HIS A 106 9.71 14.35 7.25
N MET A 107 9.32 13.27 7.94
CA MET A 107 8.80 12.04 7.34
C MET A 107 7.52 11.57 8.04
N PHE A 108 6.67 10.85 7.31
CA PHE A 108 5.47 10.21 7.86
C PHE A 108 5.76 8.72 8.10
N ILE A 109 6.43 8.40 9.20
CA ILE A 109 6.75 7.01 9.55
C ILE A 109 5.57 6.34 10.27
N PHE A 110 5.26 5.11 9.90
CA PHE A 110 4.21 4.29 10.51
C PHE A 110 4.59 2.80 10.57
N GLY A 111 3.69 2.00 11.15
CA GLY A 111 3.77 0.54 11.13
C GLY A 111 4.68 -0.06 12.20
N MET A 112 4.73 -1.38 12.18
CA MET A 112 5.58 -2.17 13.05
C MET A 112 7.06 -1.98 12.73
N THR A 113 7.92 -1.99 13.75
CA THR A 113 9.37 -2.05 13.54
C THR A 113 9.79 -3.44 13.06
N SER A 114 10.97 -3.55 12.45
CA SER A 114 11.52 -4.84 12.01
C SER A 114 11.64 -5.86 13.16
N GLN A 115 11.93 -5.42 14.39
CA GLN A 115 11.95 -6.30 15.57
C GLN A 115 10.55 -6.78 15.95
N GLN A 116 9.53 -5.92 15.87
CA GLN A 116 8.15 -6.31 16.15
C GLN A 116 7.62 -7.27 15.09
N VAL A 117 7.95 -7.04 13.81
CA VAL A 117 7.65 -7.95 12.71
C VAL A 117 8.28 -9.32 12.96
N GLU A 118 9.55 -9.37 13.32
CA GLU A 118 10.26 -10.62 13.59
C GLU A 118 9.68 -11.37 14.80
N ALA A 119 9.35 -10.66 15.88
CA ALA A 119 8.68 -11.27 17.04
C ALA A 119 7.34 -11.92 16.67
N ARG A 120 6.53 -11.23 15.86
CA ARG A 120 5.24 -11.74 15.38
C ARG A 120 5.40 -12.97 14.48
N LYS A 121 6.44 -12.97 13.62
CA LYS A 121 6.81 -14.14 12.81
C LYS A 121 7.19 -15.34 13.67
N GLN A 122 8.02 -15.14 14.69
CA GLN A 122 8.47 -16.19 15.62
C GLN A 122 7.31 -16.77 16.45
N ALA A 123 6.32 -15.93 16.79
CA ALA A 123 5.11 -16.35 17.47
C ALA A 123 4.10 -17.07 16.54
N GLY A 124 4.31 -17.05 15.22
CA GLY A 124 3.37 -17.63 14.25
C GLY A 124 2.08 -16.82 14.08
N GLU A 125 2.09 -15.55 14.48
CA GLU A 125 0.92 -14.67 14.56
C GLU A 125 0.60 -13.99 13.21
N PHE A 126 0.23 -14.79 12.21
CA PHE A 126 -0.08 -14.30 10.86
C PHE A 126 -1.58 -14.26 10.54
N SER A 127 -2.45 -14.66 11.47
CA SER A 127 -3.89 -14.51 11.28
C SER A 127 -4.26 -13.03 11.37
N ALA A 128 -5.02 -12.51 10.39
CA ALA A 128 -5.49 -11.13 10.42
C ALA A 128 -6.76 -10.94 11.26
N HIS A 129 -7.39 -12.03 11.73
CA HIS A 129 -8.71 -11.96 12.37
C HIS A 129 -8.74 -10.99 13.56
N GLY A 130 -7.69 -10.99 14.40
CA GLY A 130 -7.59 -10.07 15.53
C GLY A 130 -7.45 -8.61 15.11
N ASP A 131 -6.63 -8.32 14.09
CA ASP A 131 -6.45 -6.96 13.59
C ASP A 131 -7.74 -6.42 12.94
N VAL A 132 -8.48 -7.29 12.23
CA VAL A 132 -9.77 -6.94 11.62
C VAL A 132 -10.87 -6.73 12.65
N GLU A 133 -10.93 -7.55 13.70
CA GLU A 133 -11.88 -7.37 14.80
C GLU A 133 -11.64 -6.05 15.55
N ALA A 134 -10.38 -5.66 15.71
CA ALA A 134 -10.01 -4.41 16.36
C ALA A 134 -10.31 -3.15 15.51
N SER A 135 -10.46 -3.28 14.19
CA SER A 135 -10.64 -2.16 13.27
C SER A 135 -11.91 -2.29 12.43
N GLY A 136 -12.96 -1.56 12.83
CA GLY A 136 -14.20 -1.47 12.05
C GLY A 136 -13.97 -0.95 10.62
N ARG A 137 -13.02 -0.03 10.44
CA ARG A 137 -12.65 0.51 9.11
C ARG A 137 -12.02 -0.56 8.23
N LEU A 138 -11.07 -1.33 8.77
CA LEU A 138 -10.44 -2.42 8.03
C LEU A 138 -11.49 -3.45 7.63
N ASN A 139 -12.35 -3.85 8.57
CA ASN A 139 -13.45 -4.77 8.28
C ASN A 139 -14.34 -4.26 7.14
N ASP A 140 -14.80 -3.01 7.18
CA ASP A 140 -15.67 -2.44 6.14
C ASP A 140 -15.02 -2.48 4.76
N VAL A 141 -13.73 -2.12 4.66
CA VAL A 141 -12.98 -2.15 3.40
C VAL A 141 -12.84 -3.58 2.87
N LEU A 142 -12.48 -4.54 3.74
CA LEU A 142 -12.34 -5.94 3.34
C LEU A 142 -13.69 -6.53 2.90
N GLN A 143 -14.79 -6.21 3.60
CA GLN A 143 -16.12 -6.66 3.21
C GLN A 143 -16.58 -6.04 1.88
N ALA A 144 -16.27 -4.76 1.62
CA ALA A 144 -16.59 -4.14 0.34
C ALA A 144 -15.87 -4.82 -0.84
N ILE A 145 -14.56 -5.11 -0.67
CA ILE A 145 -13.77 -5.80 -1.70
C ILE A 145 -14.28 -7.23 -1.88
N ARG A 146 -14.46 -7.97 -0.78
CA ARG A 146 -14.92 -9.36 -0.77
C ARG A 146 -16.35 -9.51 -1.32
N GLY A 147 -17.21 -8.54 -1.05
CA GLY A 147 -18.62 -8.51 -1.47
C GLY A 147 -18.84 -8.04 -2.91
N GLY A 148 -17.77 -7.75 -3.67
CA GLY A 148 -17.86 -7.46 -5.09
C GLY A 148 -18.24 -6.02 -5.44
N VAL A 149 -18.14 -5.06 -4.49
CA VAL A 149 -18.44 -3.64 -4.74
C VAL A 149 -17.65 -3.08 -5.93
N PHE A 150 -16.41 -3.55 -6.12
CA PHE A 150 -15.53 -3.13 -7.21
C PHE A 150 -15.55 -4.08 -8.43
N SER A 151 -16.29 -5.19 -8.37
CA SER A 151 -16.38 -6.19 -9.44
C SER A 151 -17.82 -6.65 -9.66
N PRO A 152 -18.75 -5.76 -10.04
CA PRO A 152 -20.16 -6.12 -10.21
C PRO A 152 -20.39 -7.17 -11.31
N ASP A 153 -19.45 -7.29 -12.25
CA ASP A 153 -19.46 -8.29 -13.32
C ASP A 153 -18.98 -9.68 -12.87
N ASP A 154 -18.28 -9.76 -11.75
CA ASP A 154 -17.87 -11.01 -11.08
C ASP A 154 -17.73 -10.73 -9.57
N PRO A 155 -18.83 -10.82 -8.80
CA PRO A 155 -18.81 -10.46 -7.38
C PRO A 155 -17.86 -11.30 -6.53
N ASN A 156 -17.51 -12.51 -7.00
CA ASN A 156 -16.64 -13.43 -6.27
C ASN A 156 -15.15 -13.28 -6.62
N ARG A 157 -14.80 -12.41 -7.58
CA ARG A 157 -13.44 -12.22 -8.11
C ARG A 157 -12.35 -12.11 -7.04
N TYR A 158 -12.63 -11.38 -5.96
CA TYR A 158 -11.65 -11.08 -4.92
C TYR A 158 -11.83 -11.88 -3.64
N VAL A 159 -12.82 -12.79 -3.57
CA VAL A 159 -13.08 -13.59 -2.37
C VAL A 159 -11.84 -14.36 -1.95
N GLY A 160 -11.20 -15.07 -2.89
CA GLY A 160 -9.99 -15.84 -2.58
C GLY A 160 -8.79 -14.97 -2.15
N LEU A 161 -8.68 -13.73 -2.66
CA LEU A 161 -7.62 -12.80 -2.26
C LEU A 161 -7.82 -12.36 -0.80
N ILE A 162 -9.05 -12.00 -0.44
CA ILE A 162 -9.39 -11.56 0.92
C ILE A 162 -9.34 -12.73 1.90
N ASP A 163 -9.87 -13.89 1.54
CA ASP A 163 -9.85 -15.07 2.42
C ASP A 163 -8.40 -15.52 2.69
N GLN A 164 -7.52 -15.46 1.69
CA GLN A 164 -6.09 -15.73 1.88
C GLN A 164 -5.44 -14.71 2.81
N LEU A 165 -5.73 -13.41 2.63
CA LEU A 165 -5.22 -12.35 3.50
C LEU A 165 -5.69 -12.53 4.95
N LEU A 166 -6.96 -12.88 5.16
CA LEU A 166 -7.52 -13.10 6.49
C LEU A 166 -6.89 -14.30 7.19
N ALA A 167 -6.72 -15.40 6.47
CA ALA A 167 -6.15 -16.63 7.01
C ALA A 167 -4.64 -16.52 7.29
N TYR A 168 -3.91 -15.81 6.43
CA TYR A 168 -2.46 -15.69 6.52
C TYR A 168 -1.97 -14.36 5.94
N ASP A 169 -2.00 -13.32 6.77
CA ASP A 169 -1.44 -12.00 6.49
C ASP A 169 0.08 -12.00 6.60
N ARG A 170 0.70 -12.69 5.64
CA ARG A 170 2.16 -12.86 5.53
C ARG A 170 2.94 -11.54 5.64
N PHE A 171 2.36 -10.47 5.12
CA PHE A 171 2.99 -9.16 4.96
C PHE A 171 2.47 -8.13 5.95
N LEU A 172 1.66 -8.55 6.94
CA LEU A 172 1.19 -7.71 8.03
C LEU A 172 0.40 -6.47 7.53
N VAL A 173 -0.30 -6.63 6.40
CA VAL A 173 -1.10 -5.57 5.77
C VAL A 173 -2.23 -5.13 6.70
N CYS A 174 -2.90 -6.08 7.34
CA CYS A 174 -3.99 -5.83 8.27
C CYS A 174 -3.47 -5.25 9.58
N ALA A 175 -2.31 -5.73 10.05
CA ALA A 175 -1.67 -5.25 11.26
C ALA A 175 -1.24 -3.77 11.15
N ASP A 176 -0.67 -3.37 10.02
CA ASP A 176 -0.19 -1.99 9.80
C ASP A 176 -1.30 -1.03 9.33
N PHE A 177 -2.47 -1.53 8.93
CA PHE A 177 -3.53 -0.75 8.28
C PHE A 177 -3.94 0.52 9.04
N ASP A 178 -4.27 0.40 10.33
CA ASP A 178 -4.74 1.56 11.11
C ASP A 178 -3.63 2.58 11.36
N SER A 179 -2.39 2.10 11.53
CA SER A 179 -1.23 2.98 11.68
C SER A 179 -0.92 3.75 10.39
N TYR A 180 -1.05 3.09 9.23
CA TYR A 180 -0.95 3.72 7.92
C TYR A 180 -2.04 4.76 7.71
N TRP A 181 -3.29 4.41 8.05
CA TRP A 181 -4.42 5.34 7.98
C TRP A 181 -4.18 6.58 8.84
N ALA A 182 -3.71 6.40 10.08
CA ALA A 182 -3.40 7.49 10.99
C ALA A 182 -2.24 8.36 10.48
N ALA A 183 -1.26 7.79 9.78
CA ALA A 183 -0.17 8.55 9.16
C ALA A 183 -0.65 9.34 7.93
N GLN A 184 -1.45 8.73 7.05
CA GLN A 184 -2.06 9.42 5.90
C GLN A 184 -2.95 10.59 6.34
N ALA A 185 -3.62 10.50 7.49
CA ALA A 185 -4.45 11.57 8.02
C ALA A 185 -3.67 12.81 8.50
N LYS A 186 -2.34 12.71 8.64
CA LYS A 186 -1.44 13.82 9.01
C LYS A 186 -0.84 14.54 7.80
N VAL A 187 -0.96 13.94 6.61
CA VAL A 187 -0.52 14.51 5.33
C VAL A 187 -1.54 15.54 4.86
#